data_AF-A0A7S2VBZ2-F1
#
_entry.id   AF-A0A7S2VBZ2-F1
#
_cell.length_a   1.000
_cell.length_b   1.000
_cell.length_c   1.000
_cell.angle_alpha   90.00
_cell.angle_beta   90.00
_cell.angle_gamma   90.00
#
_symmetry.space_group_name_H-M   'P 1'
#
loop_
_entity.id
_entity.type
_entity.pdbx_description
1 polymer ?
#
loop_
_entity_poly.entity_id
_entity_poly.type
_entity_poly.pdbx_seq_one_letter_code
_entity_poly.pdbx_strand_id
1 'polypeptide(L)'
;MADHYDKLISSQNPDQQGAIQLHKPLGLGVQYAFEESQHIAEVHLLAAPDLTLSEMPAVPTTTAPVVDAWFHHALVEIFKNAIQATVEQEQAHHHHPHKQVDSSMLTPLLAEIRLVDHQSPTTTTSLSSSFYQIDVTDHGPGLPSYEDEYLEQYLFGVGKSSAPQRWDRLDEQQSYAAVRSPLRSLG
;
A
#
# COMPACT_ATOMS: atom_id res chain seq x y z
N MET A 1 32.82 30.38 -3.95
CA MET A 1 32.69 28.95 -4.30
C MET A 1 31.64 28.21 -3.46
N ALA A 2 30.94 28.85 -2.51
CA ALA A 2 29.84 28.23 -1.76
C ALA A 2 28.47 28.35 -2.49
N ASP A 3 28.25 29.45 -3.23
CA ASP A 3 26.96 29.79 -3.83
C ASP A 3 26.45 28.84 -4.94
N HIS A 4 27.31 27.95 -5.46
CA HIS A 4 26.90 27.02 -6.53
C HIS A 4 26.22 25.76 -5.97
N TYR A 5 26.56 25.34 -4.75
CA TYR A 5 25.91 24.19 -4.11
C TYR A 5 24.55 24.56 -3.54
N ASP A 6 24.39 25.77 -3.00
CA ASP A 6 23.09 26.26 -2.51
C ASP A 6 22.06 26.37 -3.63
N LYS A 7 22.48 26.72 -4.85
CA LYS A 7 21.58 26.79 -6.02
C LYS A 7 21.20 25.43 -6.61
N LEU A 8 22.00 24.39 -6.36
CA LEU A 8 21.71 23.01 -6.75
C LEU A 8 20.78 22.32 -5.73
N ILE A 9 20.81 22.76 -4.48
CA ILE A 9 19.85 22.36 -3.44
C ILE A 9 18.54 23.16 -3.62
N SER A 10 18.61 24.43 -4.02
CA SER A 10 17.43 25.27 -4.27
C SER A 10 16.67 24.95 -5.56
N SER A 11 17.17 24.03 -6.40
CA SER A 11 16.45 23.51 -7.58
C SER A 11 15.76 22.17 -7.31
N GLN A 12 15.84 21.65 -6.07
CA GLN A 12 15.09 20.49 -5.64
C GLN A 12 13.66 20.93 -5.26
N ASN A 13 12.68 20.07 -5.56
CA ASN A 13 11.30 20.26 -5.15
C ASN A 13 11.27 20.72 -3.67
N PRO A 14 10.69 21.89 -3.33
CA PRO A 14 10.73 22.43 -1.96
C PRO A 14 10.10 21.48 -0.94
N ASP A 15 9.26 20.55 -1.39
CA ASP A 15 8.64 19.52 -0.57
C ASP A 15 9.48 18.23 -0.45
N GLN A 16 10.73 18.23 -0.92
CA GLN A 16 11.61 17.07 -0.89
C GLN A 16 12.98 17.38 -0.28
N GLN A 17 13.38 16.57 0.70
CA GLN A 17 14.72 16.59 1.30
C GLN A 17 15.34 15.20 1.18
N GLY A 18 16.24 15.03 0.20
CA GLY A 18 16.79 13.72 -0.13
C GLY A 18 15.70 12.73 -0.52
N ALA A 19 15.56 11.64 0.24
CA ALA A 19 14.52 10.62 0.02
C ALA A 19 13.19 10.92 0.73
N ILE A 20 13.10 12.01 1.50
CA ILE A 20 11.94 12.36 2.31
C ILE A 20 11.08 13.37 1.54
N GLN A 21 9.79 13.07 1.39
CA GLN A 21 8.76 14.05 1.02
C GLN A 21 8.19 14.66 2.29
N LEU A 22 8.29 15.98 2.46
CA LEU A 22 7.91 16.69 3.69
C LEU A 22 6.40 16.82 3.88
N HIS A 23 5.67 16.93 2.77
CA HIS A 23 4.22 17.18 2.76
C HIS A 23 3.51 16.20 1.83
N LYS A 24 3.81 14.89 1.94
CA LYS A 24 3.17 13.89 1.07
C LYS A 24 1.68 13.79 1.38
N PRO A 25 0.76 14.01 0.42
CA PRO A 25 -0.64 13.69 0.60
C PRO A 25 -0.82 12.18 0.73
N LEU A 26 -1.22 11.71 1.92
CA LEU A 26 -1.28 10.28 2.22
C LEU A 26 -2.32 9.58 1.35
N GLY A 27 -3.50 10.17 1.14
CA GLY A 27 -4.54 9.61 0.28
C GLY A 27 -4.05 9.36 -1.15
N LEU A 28 -3.31 10.32 -1.72
CA LEU A 28 -2.72 10.15 -3.06
C LEU A 28 -1.66 9.05 -3.08
N GLY A 29 -0.85 8.95 -2.02
CA GLY A 29 0.12 7.87 -1.89
C GLY A 29 -0.54 6.49 -1.80
N VAL A 30 -1.65 6.38 -1.06
CA VAL A 30 -2.44 5.15 -0.97
C VAL A 30 -3.02 4.78 -2.34
N GLN A 31 -3.58 5.76 -3.04
CA GLN A 31 -4.13 5.55 -4.38
C GLN A 31 -3.06 5.05 -5.36
N TYR A 32 -1.88 5.66 -5.38
CA TYR A 32 -0.80 5.21 -6.28
C TYR A 32 -0.29 3.80 -5.96
N ALA A 33 -0.16 3.44 -4.69
CA ALA A 33 0.22 2.08 -4.30
C ALA A 33 -0.87 1.06 -4.69
N PHE A 34 -2.15 1.44 -4.56
CA PHE A 34 -3.27 0.61 -4.98
C PHE A 34 -3.30 0.41 -6.50
N GLU A 35 -3.23 1.48 -7.29
CA GLU A 35 -3.24 1.41 -8.77
C GLU A 35 -2.13 0.49 -9.30
N GLU A 36 -0.94 0.57 -8.69
CA GLU A 36 0.17 -0.32 -9.02
C GLU A 36 -0.12 -1.79 -8.69
N SER A 37 -0.69 -2.05 -7.51
CA SER A 37 -1.07 -3.40 -7.08
C SER A 37 -2.21 -3.97 -7.93
N GLN A 38 -3.18 -3.13 -8.31
CA GLN A 38 -4.30 -3.45 -9.18
C GLN A 38 -3.77 -3.89 -10.54
N HIS A 39 -2.84 -3.14 -11.13
CA HIS A 39 -2.26 -3.53 -12.42
C HIS A 39 -1.54 -4.88 -12.36
N ILE A 40 -0.77 -5.14 -11.30
CA ILE A 40 -0.09 -6.43 -11.16
C ILE A 40 -1.13 -7.56 -11.03
N ALA A 41 -2.19 -7.35 -10.26
CA ALA A 41 -3.29 -8.32 -10.13
C ALA A 41 -4.05 -8.54 -11.44
N GLU A 42 -4.31 -7.51 -12.23
CA GLU A 42 -4.93 -7.66 -13.56
C GLU A 42 -4.09 -8.52 -14.50
N VAL A 43 -2.77 -8.42 -14.44
CA VAL A 43 -1.87 -9.24 -15.26
C VAL A 43 -1.84 -10.70 -14.80
N HIS A 44 -1.85 -10.96 -13.50
CA HIS A 44 -1.59 -12.29 -12.94
C HIS A 44 -2.86 -13.06 -12.54
N LEU A 45 -3.86 -12.35 -12.03
CA LEU A 45 -5.14 -12.88 -11.55
C LEU A 45 -6.27 -12.66 -12.57
N LEU A 46 -6.05 -11.80 -13.57
CA LEU A 46 -7.04 -11.41 -14.60
C LEU A 46 -8.30 -10.74 -14.02
N ALA A 47 -8.20 -10.28 -12.77
CA ALA A 47 -9.25 -9.63 -12.00
C ALA A 47 -8.62 -8.83 -10.86
N ALA A 48 -9.22 -7.69 -10.52
CA ALA A 48 -8.83 -6.89 -9.36
C ALA A 48 -10.04 -6.08 -8.86
N PRO A 49 -10.25 -5.94 -7.53
CA PRO A 49 -11.31 -5.11 -6.99
C PRO A 49 -11.02 -3.63 -7.22
N ASP A 50 -12.03 -2.77 -7.01
CA ASP A 50 -11.85 -1.33 -6.87
C ASP A 50 -11.40 -0.95 -5.44
N LEU A 51 -11.03 0.32 -5.24
CA LEU A 51 -10.71 0.89 -3.93
C LEU A 51 -11.75 1.92 -3.49
N THR A 52 -12.25 1.77 -2.26
CA THR A 52 -12.92 2.84 -1.53
C THR A 52 -11.92 3.46 -0.55
N LEU A 53 -11.56 4.72 -0.78
CA LEU A 53 -10.70 5.49 0.12
C LEU A 53 -11.55 6.37 1.04
N SER A 54 -11.37 6.21 2.35
CA SER A 54 -12.05 6.99 3.39
C SER A 54 -11.04 7.74 4.23
N GLU A 55 -11.16 9.06 4.29
CA GLU A 55 -10.39 9.91 5.21
C GLU A 55 -11.32 10.32 6.36
N MET A 56 -11.05 9.83 7.57
CA MET A 56 -11.91 10.10 8.73
C MET A 56 -11.86 11.59 9.14
N PRO A 57 -12.99 12.18 9.58
CA PRO A 57 -13.40 13.54 9.19
C PRO A 57 -12.80 14.70 9.99
N ALA A 58 -11.52 14.62 10.38
CA ALA A 58 -10.86 15.69 11.15
C ALA A 58 -9.54 16.21 10.56
N VAL A 59 -9.08 15.69 9.42
CA VAL A 59 -7.80 16.13 8.84
C VAL A 59 -8.00 16.64 7.41
N PRO A 60 -8.16 17.96 7.18
CA PRO A 60 -8.12 18.51 5.83
C PRO A 60 -6.75 18.23 5.23
N THR A 61 -6.72 17.50 4.11
CA THR A 61 -5.50 17.08 3.38
C THR A 61 -4.46 16.48 4.31
N THR A 62 -4.64 15.20 4.67
CA THR A 62 -3.68 14.47 5.50
C THR A 62 -2.33 14.41 4.80
N THR A 63 -1.42 15.30 5.19
CA THR A 63 -0.04 15.29 4.72
C THR A 63 0.91 14.88 5.83
N ALA A 64 1.97 14.17 5.47
CA ALA A 64 2.99 13.75 6.42
C ALA A 64 4.38 13.77 5.78
N PRO A 65 5.43 14.00 6.59
CA PRO A 65 6.78 13.71 6.18
C PRO A 65 6.97 12.20 6.09
N VAL A 66 7.33 11.68 4.91
CA VAL A 66 7.59 10.24 4.72
C VAL A 66 8.77 9.98 3.80
N VAL A 67 9.40 8.82 3.97
CA VAL A 67 10.28 8.26 2.95
C VAL A 67 9.39 7.60 1.89
N ASP A 68 9.24 8.25 0.75
CA ASP A 68 8.24 7.89 -0.26
C ASP A 68 8.35 6.43 -0.72
N ALA A 69 9.57 5.97 -0.97
CA ALA A 69 9.83 4.60 -1.41
C ALA A 69 9.40 3.55 -0.37
N TRP A 70 9.53 3.84 0.93
CA TRP A 70 9.12 2.90 1.99
C TRP A 70 7.61 2.87 2.13
N PHE A 71 6.99 4.06 2.10
CA PHE A 71 5.54 4.20 2.16
C PHE A 71 4.86 3.46 1.01
N HIS A 72 5.32 3.71 -0.22
CA HIS A 72 4.81 3.05 -1.42
C HIS A 72 5.02 1.55 -1.37
N HIS A 73 6.23 1.08 -1.06
CA HIS A 73 6.54 -0.35 -1.03
C HIS A 73 5.67 -1.12 -0.03
N ALA A 74 5.54 -0.60 1.20
CA ALA A 74 4.74 -1.26 2.22
C ALA A 74 3.27 -1.39 1.80
N LEU A 75 2.69 -0.33 1.24
CA LEU A 75 1.30 -0.35 0.79
C LEU A 75 1.08 -1.25 -0.42
N VAL A 76 2.02 -1.28 -1.38
CA VAL A 76 1.95 -2.21 -2.52
C VAL A 76 1.87 -3.65 -2.01
N GLU A 77 2.79 -4.08 -1.13
CA GLU A 77 2.76 -5.45 -0.61
C GLU A 77 1.48 -5.78 0.18
N ILE A 78 0.93 -4.83 0.94
CA ILE A 78 -0.36 -5.01 1.62
C ILE A 78 -1.50 -5.15 0.61
N PHE A 79 -1.58 -4.27 -0.38
CA PHE A 79 -2.64 -4.30 -1.39
C PHE A 79 -2.60 -5.56 -2.24
N LYS A 80 -1.41 -6.03 -2.63
CA LYS A 80 -1.25 -7.30 -3.34
C LYS A 80 -1.88 -8.47 -2.58
N ASN A 81 -1.59 -8.57 -1.28
CA ASN A 81 -2.15 -9.61 -0.43
C ASN A 81 -3.67 -9.48 -0.29
N ALA A 82 -4.18 -8.27 -0.07
CA ALA A 82 -5.61 -7.98 0.04
C ALA A 82 -6.39 -8.31 -1.24
N ILE A 83 -5.85 -7.92 -2.40
CA ILE A 83 -6.44 -8.21 -3.71
C ILE A 83 -6.45 -9.72 -3.95
N GLN A 84 -5.32 -10.40 -3.74
CA GLN A 84 -5.22 -11.84 -3.93
C GLN A 84 -6.24 -12.59 -3.06
N ALA A 85 -6.32 -12.26 -1.77
CA ALA A 85 -7.25 -12.89 -0.84
C ALA A 85 -8.71 -12.71 -1.26
N THR A 86 -9.08 -11.51 -1.73
CA THR A 86 -10.44 -11.20 -2.19
C THR A 86 -10.79 -11.98 -3.46
N VAL A 87 -9.87 -12.03 -4.44
CA VAL A 87 -10.10 -12.76 -5.69
C VAL A 87 -10.21 -14.26 -5.46
N GLU A 88 -9.34 -14.84 -4.63
CA GLU A 88 -9.37 -16.26 -4.29
C GLU A 88 -10.68 -16.66 -3.59
N GLN A 89 -11.19 -15.81 -2.69
CA GLN A 89 -12.46 -16.04 -2.00
C GLN A 89 -13.64 -16.10 -2.97
N GLU A 90 -13.71 -15.15 -3.92
CA GLU A 90 -14.77 -15.12 -4.93
C GLU A 90 -14.68 -16.31 -5.90
N GLN A 91 -13.47 -16.71 -6.29
CA GLN A 91 -13.25 -17.94 -7.07
C GLN A 91 -13.76 -19.19 -6.34
N ALA A 92 -13.52 -19.27 -5.04
CA ALA A 92 -13.97 -20.38 -4.20
C ALA A 92 -15.49 -20.43 -4.07
N HIS A 93 -16.16 -19.28 -3.84
CA HIS A 93 -17.62 -19.20 -3.73
C HIS A 93 -18.34 -19.68 -5.00
N HIS A 94 -17.80 -19.37 -6.17
CA HIS A 94 -18.38 -19.77 -7.45
C HIS A 94 -18.09 -21.23 -7.85
N HIS A 95 -17.46 -22.05 -6.99
CA HIS A 95 -17.17 -23.48 -7.21
C HIS A 95 -16.41 -23.78 -8.52
N HIS A 96 -15.74 -22.77 -9.09
CA HIS A 96 -15.04 -22.88 -10.36
C HIS A 96 -13.64 -22.27 -10.23
N PRO A 97 -12.66 -23.01 -9.69
CA PRO A 97 -11.29 -22.52 -9.45
C PRO A 97 -10.52 -22.14 -10.73
N HIS A 98 -11.12 -22.34 -11.91
CA HIS A 98 -10.55 -22.00 -13.22
C HIS A 98 -11.38 -20.99 -14.02
N LYS A 99 -12.50 -20.51 -13.46
CA LYS A 99 -13.31 -19.49 -14.15
C LYS A 99 -12.78 -18.12 -13.74
N GLN A 100 -12.43 -17.33 -14.74
CA GLN A 100 -12.05 -15.94 -14.55
C GLN A 100 -13.17 -15.21 -13.80
N VAL A 101 -12.82 -14.58 -12.68
CA VAL A 101 -13.75 -13.72 -11.95
C VAL A 101 -13.85 -12.40 -12.68
N ASP A 102 -15.06 -11.90 -12.82
CA ASP A 102 -15.30 -10.57 -13.37
C ASP A 102 -15.01 -9.54 -12.27
N SER A 103 -14.10 -8.58 -12.53
CA SER A 103 -13.74 -7.53 -11.58
C SER A 103 -14.96 -6.78 -11.04
N SER A 104 -16.04 -6.66 -11.83
CA SER A 104 -17.28 -6.00 -11.41
C SER A 104 -18.05 -6.75 -10.31
N MET A 105 -17.72 -8.02 -10.06
CA MET A 105 -18.30 -8.83 -8.99
C MET A 105 -17.49 -8.75 -7.69
N LEU A 106 -16.27 -8.22 -7.74
CA LEU A 106 -15.41 -8.12 -6.57
C LEU A 106 -15.87 -6.97 -5.68
N THR A 107 -16.00 -7.26 -4.39
CA THR A 107 -16.28 -6.19 -3.42
C THR A 107 -15.06 -5.27 -3.31
N PRO A 108 -15.22 -3.94 -3.40
CA PRO A 108 -14.10 -3.01 -3.29
C PRO A 108 -13.35 -3.17 -1.97
N LEU A 109 -12.03 -2.99 -2.00
CA LEU A 109 -11.24 -2.86 -0.79
C LEU A 109 -11.55 -1.53 -0.10
N LEU A 110 -11.42 -1.48 1.22
CA LEU A 110 -11.55 -0.24 1.99
C LEU A 110 -10.18 0.16 2.56
N ALA A 111 -9.73 1.37 2.23
CA ALA A 111 -8.59 1.99 2.91
C ALA A 111 -9.07 3.17 3.76
N GLU A 112 -8.80 3.13 5.07
CA GLU A 112 -9.14 4.21 5.99
C GLU A 112 -7.87 4.88 6.55
N ILE A 113 -7.77 6.20 6.41
CA ILE A 113 -6.64 6.98 6.95
C ILE A 113 -7.10 7.74 8.21
N ARG A 114 -6.35 7.59 9.30
CA ARG A 114 -6.64 8.22 10.60
C ARG A 114 -5.36 8.74 11.26
N LEU A 115 -5.45 9.88 11.95
CA LEU A 115 -4.44 10.30 12.92
C LEU A 115 -4.84 9.73 14.28
N VAL A 116 -3.95 8.96 14.90
CA VAL A 116 -4.18 8.28 16.18
C VAL A 116 -3.23 8.86 17.22
N ASP A 117 -3.80 9.38 18.30
CA ASP A 117 -3.03 9.86 19.45
C ASP A 117 -2.78 8.71 20.43
N HIS A 118 -1.53 8.34 20.62
CA HIS A 118 -1.16 7.38 21.66
C HIS A 118 -0.95 8.11 22.99
N GLN A 119 -1.97 8.14 23.84
CA GLN A 119 -1.81 8.56 25.23
C GLN A 119 -1.28 7.38 26.06
N SER A 120 -0.02 7.45 26.51
CA SER A 120 0.51 6.46 27.44
C SER A 120 -0.13 6.68 28.82
N PRO A 121 -0.89 5.73 29.36
CA PRO A 121 -1.36 5.83 30.72
C PRO A 121 -0.17 5.55 31.64
N THR A 122 0.15 6.52 32.50
CA THR A 122 1.14 6.45 33.60
C THR A 122 2.59 6.83 33.27
N THR A 123 2.91 8.12 33.49
CA THR A 123 3.99 8.65 34.37
C THR A 123 4.28 10.10 33.96
N THR A 124 4.73 10.91 34.92
CA THR A 124 4.77 12.38 34.97
C THR A 124 5.59 13.13 33.89
N THR A 125 5.95 12.48 32.79
CA THR A 125 6.59 13.07 31.60
C THR A 125 6.18 12.26 30.36
N SER A 126 4.88 12.25 30.03
CA SER A 126 4.36 11.56 28.85
C SER A 126 4.43 12.48 27.62
N LEU A 127 5.40 12.26 26.73
CA LEU A 127 5.32 12.77 25.36
C LEU A 127 4.13 12.09 24.67
N SER A 128 3.11 12.86 24.28
CA SER A 128 2.06 12.35 23.40
C SER A 128 2.68 12.05 22.04
N SER A 129 2.71 10.78 21.64
CA SER A 129 3.10 10.40 20.28
C SER A 129 1.84 10.17 19.45
N SER A 130 1.66 10.97 18.41
CA SER A 130 0.61 10.76 17.41
C SER A 130 1.21 10.06 16.19
N PHE A 131 0.45 9.17 15.56
CA PHE A 131 0.87 8.49 14.33
C PHE A 131 -0.28 8.42 13.33
N TYR A 132 0.07 8.34 12.04
CA TYR A 132 -0.90 8.03 11.00
C TYR A 132 -1.11 6.53 10.92
N GLN A 133 -2.36 6.11 11.00
CA GLN A 133 -2.81 4.75 10.79
C GLN A 133 -3.51 4.67 9.43
N ILE A 134 -3.15 3.66 8.64
CA ILE A 134 -3.79 3.34 7.38
C ILE A 134 -4.30 1.91 7.51
N ASP A 135 -5.61 1.76 7.63
CA ASP A 135 -6.26 0.46 7.74
C ASP A 135 -6.69 0.02 6.34
N VAL A 136 -6.19 -1.13 5.87
CA VAL A 136 -6.65 -1.76 4.63
C VAL A 136 -7.51 -2.96 5.00
N THR A 137 -8.76 -2.96 4.53
CA THR A 137 -9.74 -4.03 4.76
C THR A 137 -10.09 -4.70 3.44
N ASP A 138 -9.99 -6.02 3.42
CA ASP A 138 -10.35 -6.88 2.30
C ASP A 138 -11.54 -7.80 2.61
N HIS A 139 -12.00 -8.52 1.60
CA HIS A 139 -13.12 -9.47 1.69
C HIS A 139 -12.66 -10.92 1.43
N GLY A 140 -11.41 -11.21 1.71
CA GLY A 140 -10.85 -12.55 1.65
C GLY A 140 -11.30 -13.45 2.82
N PRO A 141 -10.77 -14.69 2.90
CA PRO A 141 -11.13 -15.65 3.93
C PRO A 141 -10.68 -15.25 5.35
N GLY A 142 -9.89 -14.17 5.46
CA GLY A 142 -9.22 -13.78 6.69
C GLY A 142 -8.05 -14.69 7.05
N LEU A 143 -7.39 -14.34 8.16
CA LEU A 143 -6.34 -15.17 8.75
C LEU A 143 -6.97 -16.13 9.76
N PRO A 144 -6.55 -17.40 9.81
CA PRO A 144 -7.07 -18.31 10.82
C PRO A 144 -6.66 -17.85 12.22
N SER A 145 -7.52 -18.09 13.21
CA SER A 145 -7.25 -17.79 14.61
C SER A 145 -6.18 -18.74 15.13
N TYR A 146 -4.91 -18.33 15.03
CA TYR A 146 -3.78 -19.09 15.54
C TYR A 146 -3.22 -18.46 16.82
N GLU A 147 -2.46 -19.25 17.58
CA GLU A 147 -1.61 -18.74 18.65
C GLU A 147 -0.52 -17.81 18.08
N ASP A 148 -0.11 -16.79 18.84
CA ASP A 148 0.80 -15.72 18.39
C ASP A 148 2.09 -16.25 17.74
N GLU A 149 2.62 -17.37 18.24
CA GLU A 149 3.85 -18.00 17.74
C GLU A 149 3.72 -18.50 16.28
N TYR A 150 2.52 -18.93 15.88
CA TYR A 150 2.25 -19.36 14.51
C TYR A 150 2.16 -18.15 13.57
N LEU A 151 1.56 -17.04 14.01
CA LEU A 151 1.48 -15.83 13.18
C LEU A 151 2.89 -15.29 12.88
N GLU A 152 3.76 -15.21 13.89
CA GLU A 152 5.15 -14.78 13.68
C GLU A 152 5.90 -15.70 12.71
N GLN A 153 5.76 -17.01 12.86
CA GLN A 153 6.51 -17.97 12.05
C GLN A 153 6.01 -18.05 10.59
N TYR A 154 4.72 -17.89 10.35
CA TYR A 154 4.12 -18.18 9.05
C TYR A 154 3.66 -16.94 8.28
N LEU A 155 3.18 -15.89 8.97
CA LEU A 155 2.77 -14.64 8.34
C LEU A 155 3.95 -13.67 8.19
N PHE A 156 4.77 -13.54 9.23
CA PHE A 156 5.93 -12.65 9.25
C PHE A 156 7.27 -13.35 8.99
N GLY A 157 7.25 -14.67 8.81
CA GLY A 157 8.43 -15.46 8.48
C GLY A 157 8.98 -15.13 7.10
N VAL A 158 10.25 -14.74 7.03
CA VAL A 158 10.92 -14.41 5.75
C VAL A 158 10.87 -15.62 4.82
N GLY A 159 10.36 -15.40 3.61
CA GLY A 159 10.27 -16.44 2.59
C GLY A 159 9.16 -17.46 2.83
N LYS A 160 8.19 -17.18 3.71
CA LYS A 160 6.91 -17.91 3.79
C LYS A 160 5.85 -17.22 2.93
N SER A 161 4.97 -18.00 2.33
CA SER A 161 3.83 -17.51 1.55
C SER A 161 2.84 -18.66 1.34
N SER A 162 1.54 -18.37 1.40
CA SER A 162 0.45 -19.28 1.03
C SER A 162 0.17 -19.25 -0.48
N ALA A 163 0.71 -18.27 -1.22
CA ALA A 163 0.46 -18.14 -2.65
C ALA A 163 1.07 -19.33 -3.43
N PRO A 164 0.30 -19.99 -4.31
CA PRO A 164 0.79 -21.12 -5.09
C PRO A 164 1.89 -20.73 -6.07
N GLN A 165 1.86 -19.49 -6.56
CA GLN A 165 2.90 -18.89 -7.38
C GLN A 165 3.22 -17.52 -6.83
N ARG A 166 4.48 -17.31 -6.44
CA ARG A 166 4.97 -15.95 -6.16
C ARG A 166 5.07 -15.21 -7.46
N TRP A 167 4.66 -13.96 -7.45
CA TRP A 167 4.91 -13.07 -8.57
C TRP A 167 6.43 -12.97 -8.75
N ASP A 168 6.92 -13.29 -9.95
CA ASP A 168 8.34 -13.18 -10.24
C ASP A 168 8.69 -11.70 -10.18
N ARG A 169 9.72 -11.34 -9.42
CA ARG A 169 10.20 -9.96 -9.33
C ARG A 169 10.58 -9.39 -10.70
N LEU A 170 11.01 -10.22 -11.66
CA LEU A 170 11.31 -9.77 -13.00
C LEU A 170 10.04 -9.43 -13.78
N ASP A 171 8.98 -10.23 -13.63
CA ASP A 171 7.69 -9.96 -14.25
C ASP A 171 7.03 -8.74 -13.61
N GLU A 172 7.11 -8.60 -12.28
CA GLU A 172 6.72 -7.39 -11.56
C GLU A 172 7.49 -6.16 -12.06
N GLN A 173 8.81 -6.25 -12.25
CA GLN A 173 9.63 -5.18 -12.81
C GLN A 173 9.25 -4.79 -14.24
N GLN A 174 8.82 -5.76 -15.04
CA GLN A 174 8.32 -5.50 -16.39
C GLN A 174 6.94 -4.84 -16.34
N SER A 175 6.04 -5.28 -15.45
CA SER A 175 4.78 -4.60 -15.17
C SER A 175 5.01 -3.17 -14.67
N TYR A 176 5.98 -2.94 -13.77
CA TYR A 176 6.39 -1.61 -13.31
C TYR A 176 6.87 -0.73 -14.48
N ALA A 177 7.66 -1.28 -15.40
CA ALA A 177 8.15 -0.56 -16.58
C ALA A 177 7.04 -0.26 -17.59
N ALA A 178 6.02 -1.12 -17.70
CA ALA A 178 4.87 -0.93 -18.58
C ALA A 178 3.92 0.17 -18.09
N VAL A 179 3.70 0.28 -16.77
CA VAL A 179 2.91 1.36 -16.15
C VAL A 179 3.66 2.70 -16.21
N ARG A 180 4.99 2.67 -16.04
CA ARG A 180 5.86 3.83 -16.19
C ARG A 180 6.23 4.10 -17.66
N SER A 181 5.23 4.20 -18.54
CA SER A 181 5.49 4.64 -19.92
C SER A 181 6.16 6.04 -19.93
N PRO A 182 7.14 6.31 -20.82
CA PRO A 182 8.15 7.37 -20.65
C PRO A 182 7.68 8.81 -20.90
N LEU A 183 6.37 9.10 -20.83
CA LEU A 183 5.81 10.36 -21.32
C LEU A 183 5.68 11.49 -20.28
N ARG A 184 6.15 11.31 -19.04
CA ARG A 184 6.24 12.42 -18.07
C ARG A 184 7.51 13.30 -18.23
N SER A 185 8.24 13.15 -19.33
CA SER A 185 9.46 13.92 -19.67
C SER A 185 9.26 14.92 -20.83
N LEU A 186 8.06 15.10 -21.37
CA LEU A 186 7.79 16.09 -22.41
C LEU A 186 6.48 16.83 -22.12
N GLY A 187 6.59 17.95 -21.39
CA GLY A 187 5.49 18.89 -21.14
C GLY A 187 5.62 19.58 -19.79
#